data_AF-A0AAD4TAF3-F1
#
_entry.id   AF-A0AAD4TAF3-F1
#
_cell.length_a   1.000
_cell.length_b   1.000
_cell.length_c   1.000
_cell.angle_alpha   90.00
_cell.angle_beta   90.00
_cell.angle_gamma   90.00
#
_symmetry.space_group_name_H-M   'P 1'
#
loop_
_entity.id
_entity.type
_entity.pdbx_description
1 polymer ?
#
loop_
_entity_poly.entity_id
_entity_poly.type
_entity_poly.pdbx_seq_one_letter_code
_entity_poly.pdbx_strand_id
1 'polypeptide(L)'
;MNWKPEDATLYKLFRKSIRAPGGLCMKIYIFILYYRSRQLHANGVFPGLEFKVAMEESSRVGARCFYIDQDIDVTRQQLSGVSSFDLLWKAYRDYRLSVCTDFVDEKYTRSFVREISSIQKKRCPDVSKVIIEDRDKFMFTNLRSFQGKIVAVVGMAHMDGIELLWKLAEEGDDSNNR
;
A
#
# COMPACT_ATOMS: atom_id res chain seq x y z
N MET A 1 9.92 -18.20 3.15
CA MET A 1 10.93 -17.16 2.90
C MET A 1 11.73 -17.01 4.19
N ASN A 2 13.05 -17.13 4.14
CA ASN A 2 13.91 -17.07 5.34
C ASN A 2 14.41 -15.63 5.55
N TRP A 3 13.52 -14.72 5.97
CA TRP A 3 13.92 -13.36 6.31
C TRP A 3 14.68 -13.35 7.64
N LYS A 4 15.87 -12.74 7.70
CA LYS A 4 16.62 -12.59 8.94
C LYS A 4 16.72 -11.12 9.36
N PRO A 5 16.64 -10.79 10.66
CA PRO A 5 16.71 -9.40 11.15
C PRO A 5 17.98 -8.64 10.73
N GLU A 6 19.09 -9.36 10.56
CA GLU A 6 20.41 -8.90 10.10
C GLU A 6 20.46 -8.45 8.63
N ASP A 7 19.45 -8.80 7.83
CA ASP A 7 19.31 -8.37 6.43
C ASP A 7 18.89 -6.91 6.30
N ALA A 8 18.42 -6.28 7.39
CA ALA A 8 17.81 -4.95 7.38
C ALA A 8 18.39 -3.96 8.42
N THR A 9 19.71 -3.96 8.63
CA THR A 9 20.38 -2.93 9.47
C THR A 9 19.98 -1.51 9.04
N LEU A 10 19.90 -0.57 9.99
CA LEU A 10 19.56 0.83 9.70
C LEU A 10 20.47 1.42 8.61
N TYR A 11 21.76 1.08 8.62
CA TYR A 11 22.70 1.47 7.57
C TYR A 11 22.29 0.93 6.19
N LYS A 12 21.92 -0.36 6.07
CA LYS A 12 21.44 -0.93 4.80
C LYS A 12 20.16 -0.25 4.33
N LEU A 13 19.21 0.04 5.23
CA LEU A 13 17.97 0.74 4.90
C LEU A 13 18.25 2.17 4.39
N PHE A 14 19.14 2.90 5.06
CA PHE A 14 19.61 4.21 4.63
C PHE A 14 20.30 4.15 3.26
N ARG A 15 21.19 3.18 3.06
CA ARG A 15 21.88 2.98 1.78
C ARG A 15 20.92 2.66 0.63
N LYS A 16 19.81 1.97 0.90
CA LYS A 16 18.74 1.71 -0.06
C LYS A 16 17.95 2.98 -0.36
N SER A 17 17.55 3.72 0.68
CA SER A 17 16.76 4.94 0.49
C SER A 17 17.51 6.03 -0.27
N ILE A 18 18.82 6.20 -0.03
CA ILE A 18 19.64 7.18 -0.74
C ILE A 18 19.79 6.84 -2.23
N ARG A 19 19.81 5.56 -2.60
CA ARG A 19 19.85 5.10 -4.00
C ARG A 19 18.51 5.21 -4.72
N ALA A 20 17.41 5.31 -3.99
CA ALA A 20 16.11 5.44 -4.62
C ALA A 20 16.02 6.78 -5.38
N PRO A 21 15.35 6.80 -6.56
CA PRO A 21 15.13 8.03 -7.31
C PRO A 21 14.27 9.02 -6.52
N GLY A 22 14.37 10.31 -6.84
CA GLY A 22 13.66 11.40 -6.17
C GLY A 22 14.55 12.25 -5.25
N GLY A 23 13.99 13.38 -4.79
CA GLY A 23 14.67 14.34 -3.92
C GLY A 23 14.89 13.84 -2.49
N LEU A 24 15.55 14.65 -1.66
CA LEU A 24 15.88 14.32 -0.25
C LEU A 24 14.65 13.84 0.55
N CYS A 25 13.51 14.47 0.34
CA CYS A 25 12.27 14.18 1.06
C CYS A 25 11.74 12.78 0.73
N MET A 26 11.80 12.39 -0.56
CA MET A 26 11.46 11.04 -0.99
C MET A 26 12.40 10.00 -0.39
N LYS A 27 13.69 10.32 -0.28
CA LYS A 27 14.67 9.44 0.36
C LYS A 27 14.37 9.24 1.86
N ILE A 28 13.98 10.30 2.57
CA ILE A 28 13.54 10.22 3.97
C ILE A 28 12.27 9.36 4.09
N TYR A 29 11.28 9.60 3.23
CA TYR A 29 10.04 8.84 3.22
C TYR A 29 10.27 7.34 2.96
N ILE A 30 11.08 7.00 1.95
CA ILE A 30 11.44 5.62 1.62
C ILE A 30 12.20 4.96 2.77
N PHE A 31 13.07 5.69 3.47
CA PHE A 31 13.73 5.18 4.66
C PHE A 31 12.72 4.80 5.76
N ILE A 32 11.76 5.68 6.04
CA ILE A 32 10.69 5.41 7.02
C ILE A 32 9.87 4.20 6.60
N LEU A 33 9.52 4.07 5.32
CA LEU A 33 8.80 2.90 4.79
C LEU A 33 9.58 1.61 5.01
N TYR A 34 10.88 1.59 4.67
CA TYR A 34 11.71 0.41 4.90
C TYR A 34 11.86 0.08 6.38
N TYR A 35 11.96 1.10 7.24
CA TYR A 35 12.00 0.90 8.69
C TYR A 35 10.70 0.26 9.21
N ARG A 36 9.54 0.74 8.77
CA ARG A 36 8.23 0.15 9.10
C ARG A 36 8.07 -1.27 8.58
N SER A 37 8.48 -1.53 7.34
CA SER A 37 8.50 -2.89 6.76
C SER A 37 9.36 -3.84 7.58
N ARG A 38 10.53 -3.39 8.06
CA ARG A 38 11.37 -4.18 8.96
C ARG A 38 10.66 -4.50 10.28
N GLN A 39 9.94 -3.54 10.87
CA GLN A 39 9.18 -3.78 12.10
C GLN A 39 8.07 -4.81 11.89
N LEU A 40 7.32 -4.72 10.78
CA LEU A 40 6.29 -5.70 10.43
C LEU A 40 6.87 -7.12 10.31
N HIS A 41 7.99 -7.25 9.60
CA HIS A 41 8.65 -8.55 9.42
C HIS A 41 9.18 -9.12 10.75
N ALA A 42 9.68 -8.26 11.65
CA ALA A 42 10.09 -8.68 12.99
C ALA A 42 8.91 -9.24 13.81
N ASN A 43 7.71 -8.73 13.57
CA ASN A 43 6.46 -9.21 14.17
C ASN A 43 5.83 -10.38 13.40
N GLY A 44 6.55 -11.01 12.46
CA GLY A 44 6.08 -12.15 11.68
C GLY A 44 5.06 -11.79 10.60
N VAL A 45 4.84 -10.51 10.33
CA VAL A 45 3.93 -10.02 9.30
C VAL A 45 4.73 -9.77 8.03
N PHE A 46 4.36 -10.45 6.94
CA PHE A 46 5.03 -10.32 5.65
C PHE A 46 4.01 -9.92 4.58
N PRO A 47 3.75 -8.61 4.40
CA PRO A 47 2.85 -8.13 3.36
C PRO A 47 3.30 -8.62 1.98
N GLY A 48 2.34 -9.06 1.17
CA GLY A 48 2.58 -9.62 -0.16
C GLY A 48 2.69 -11.15 -0.21
N LEU A 49 2.76 -11.85 0.93
CA LEU A 49 2.66 -13.31 0.94
C LEU A 49 1.29 -13.79 0.43
N GLU A 50 0.23 -13.01 0.67
CA GLU A 50 -1.11 -13.27 0.15
C GLU A 50 -1.12 -13.39 -1.37
N PHE A 51 -0.31 -12.60 -2.09
CA PHE A 51 -0.22 -12.67 -3.55
C PHE A 51 0.53 -13.90 -4.01
N LYS A 52 1.60 -14.27 -3.30
CA LYS A 52 2.32 -15.52 -3.57
C LYS A 52 1.38 -16.72 -3.43
N VAL A 53 0.63 -16.79 -2.33
CA VAL A 53 -0.35 -17.85 -2.09
C VAL A 53 -1.44 -17.83 -3.17
N ALA A 54 -1.94 -16.65 -3.55
CA ALA A 54 -2.93 -16.53 -4.62
C ALA A 54 -2.42 -17.07 -5.96
N MET A 55 -1.16 -16.79 -6.31
CA MET A 55 -0.53 -17.32 -7.52
C MET A 55 -0.40 -18.84 -7.47
N GLU A 56 0.09 -19.39 -6.36
CA GLU A 56 0.24 -20.84 -6.16
C GLU A 56 -1.12 -21.56 -6.24
N GLU A 57 -2.13 -21.04 -5.55
CA GLU A 57 -3.48 -21.61 -5.55
C GLU A 57 -4.17 -21.48 -6.90
N SER A 58 -3.98 -20.38 -7.63
CA SER A 58 -4.52 -20.22 -8.98
C SER A 58 -3.97 -21.30 -9.92
N SER A 59 -2.66 -21.60 -9.82
CA SER A 59 -2.02 -22.66 -10.59
C SER A 59 -2.56 -24.04 -10.19
N ARG A 60 -2.74 -24.30 -8.89
CA ARG A 60 -3.26 -25.57 -8.36
C ARG A 60 -4.66 -25.89 -8.87
N VAL A 61 -5.53 -24.88 -8.98
CA VAL A 61 -6.92 -25.06 -9.44
C VAL A 61 -7.09 -24.87 -10.95
N GLY A 62 -6.02 -24.56 -11.68
CA GLY A 62 -6.08 -24.28 -13.13
C GLY A 62 -6.81 -22.97 -13.47
N ALA A 63 -6.86 -22.00 -12.55
CA ALA A 63 -7.42 -20.69 -12.80
C ALA A 63 -6.41 -19.78 -13.52
N ARG A 64 -6.92 -18.90 -14.39
CA ARG A 64 -6.10 -17.84 -15.00
C ARG A 64 -5.76 -16.78 -13.94
N CYS A 65 -4.48 -16.47 -13.80
CA CYS A 65 -3.98 -15.45 -12.88
C CYS A 65 -3.64 -14.16 -13.63
N PHE A 66 -4.09 -13.02 -13.12
CA PHE A 66 -3.83 -11.70 -13.68
C PHE A 66 -3.37 -10.73 -12.59
N TYR A 67 -2.42 -9.85 -12.93
CA TYR A 67 -2.04 -8.74 -12.07
C TYR A 67 -2.99 -7.56 -12.31
N ILE A 68 -3.67 -7.11 -11.26
CA ILE A 68 -4.69 -6.05 -11.35
C ILE A 68 -4.21 -4.70 -10.86
N ASP A 69 -3.08 -4.67 -10.15
CA ASP A 69 -2.52 -3.47 -9.54
C ASP A 69 -1.74 -2.63 -10.56
N GLN A 70 -1.55 -1.36 -10.22
CA GLN A 70 -0.80 -0.42 -11.05
C GLN A 70 0.68 -0.80 -11.08
N ASP A 71 1.30 -0.63 -12.25
CA ASP A 71 2.74 -0.73 -12.37
C ASP A 71 3.42 0.24 -11.38
N ILE A 72 4.32 -0.31 -10.56
CA ILE A 72 5.02 0.43 -9.51
C ILE A 72 5.83 1.61 -10.06
N ASP A 73 6.28 1.54 -11.32
CA ASP A 73 7.01 2.62 -11.97
C ASP A 73 6.09 3.82 -12.22
N VAL A 74 4.82 3.58 -12.56
CA VAL A 74 3.80 4.63 -12.73
C VAL A 74 3.48 5.25 -11.38
N THR A 75 3.23 4.44 -10.34
CA THR A 75 2.98 4.96 -8.98
C THR A 75 4.17 5.79 -8.49
N ARG A 76 5.40 5.34 -8.76
CA ARG A 76 6.62 6.08 -8.39
C ARG A 76 6.72 7.41 -9.11
N GLN A 77 6.39 7.45 -10.40
CA GLN A 77 6.37 8.69 -11.18
C GLN A 77 5.32 9.67 -10.63
N GLN A 78 4.11 9.20 -10.35
CA GLN A 78 3.05 10.03 -9.75
C GLN A 78 3.47 10.58 -8.39
N LEU A 79 4.10 9.74 -7.56
CA LEU A 79 4.58 10.13 -6.23
C LEU A 79 5.71 11.17 -6.30
N SER A 80 6.53 11.15 -7.37
CA SER A 80 7.57 12.16 -7.58
C SER A 80 7.00 13.56 -7.84
N GLY A 81 5.75 13.66 -8.30
CA GLY A 81 5.02 14.91 -8.47
C GLY A 81 4.47 15.52 -7.18
N VAL A 82 4.52 14.79 -6.05
CA VAL A 82 4.10 15.32 -4.75
C VAL A 82 5.17 16.27 -4.20
N SER A 83 4.74 17.46 -3.75
CA SER A 83 5.61 18.51 -3.21
C SER A 83 6.57 17.97 -2.14
N SER A 84 7.86 18.11 -2.42
CA SER A 84 8.94 17.68 -1.53
C SER A 84 8.94 18.46 -0.20
N PHE A 85 8.57 19.75 -0.21
CA PHE A 85 8.54 20.57 1.00
C PHE A 85 7.43 20.15 1.96
N ASP A 86 6.24 19.83 1.42
CA ASP A 86 5.12 19.33 2.22
C ASP A 86 5.46 18.00 2.89
N LEU A 87 6.04 17.05 2.15
CA LEU A 87 6.52 15.77 2.67
C LEU A 87 7.51 15.95 3.83
N LEU A 88 8.44 16.92 3.72
CA LEU A 88 9.48 17.15 4.72
C LEU A 88 8.95 17.85 5.98
N TRP A 89 8.08 18.86 5.83
CA TRP A 89 7.40 19.53 6.94
C TRP A 89 6.48 18.55 7.71
N LYS A 90 5.77 17.69 6.97
CA LYS A 90 4.88 16.66 7.54
C LYS A 90 5.67 15.55 8.25
N ALA A 91 6.80 15.11 7.70
CA ALA A 91 7.69 14.15 8.35
C ALA A 91 8.34 14.71 9.63
N TYR A 92 8.74 15.99 9.62
CA TYR A 92 9.23 16.70 10.81
C TYR A 92 8.16 16.75 11.92
N ARG A 93 6.90 17.06 11.56
CA ARG A 93 5.77 17.03 12.51
C ARG A 93 5.52 15.63 13.07
N ASP A 94 5.61 14.59 12.25
CA ASP A 94 5.43 13.18 12.64
C ASP A 94 6.50 12.69 13.61
N TYR A 95 7.76 13.11 13.43
CA TYR A 95 8.83 12.86 14.39
C TYR A 95 8.55 13.55 15.73
N ARG A 96 8.02 14.78 15.70
CA ARG A 96 7.66 15.54 16.92
C ARG A 96 6.47 14.99 17.68
N LEU A 97 5.54 14.29 17.03
CA LEU A 97 4.29 13.81 17.63
C LEU A 97 4.39 12.42 18.27
N SER A 98 5.58 11.81 18.32
CA SER A 98 5.81 10.48 18.93
C SER A 98 4.93 9.34 18.39
N VAL A 99 4.52 9.36 17.11
CA VAL A 99 3.78 8.24 16.49
C VAL A 99 4.72 7.28 15.74
N CYS A 100 6.02 7.36 16.01
CA CYS A 100 7.00 6.43 15.47
C CYS A 100 7.20 5.18 16.35
N THR A 101 6.59 5.12 17.54
CA THR A 101 6.94 4.13 18.58
C THR A 101 5.82 3.19 19.03
N ASP A 102 4.55 3.39 18.67
CA ASP A 102 3.47 2.81 19.49
C ASP A 102 2.78 1.57 18.90
N PHE A 103 3.19 1.06 17.74
CA PHE A 103 2.48 -0.05 17.08
C PHE A 103 3.16 -1.41 17.20
N VAL A 104 4.03 -1.58 18.19
CA VAL A 104 4.87 -2.79 18.33
C VAL A 104 4.04 -4.02 18.76
N ASP A 105 2.85 -3.83 19.32
CA ASP A 105 2.05 -4.92 19.94
C ASP A 105 0.66 -5.11 19.32
N GLU A 106 0.32 -4.36 18.27
CA GLU A 106 -1.02 -4.43 17.69
C GLU A 106 -1.12 -5.49 16.58
N LYS A 107 -2.15 -6.34 16.65
CA LYS A 107 -2.37 -7.40 15.66
C LYS A 107 -2.64 -6.79 14.28
N TYR A 108 -1.91 -7.27 13.27
CA TYR A 108 -2.09 -6.86 11.89
C TYR A 108 -3.47 -7.31 11.36
N THR A 109 -4.45 -6.42 11.52
CA THR A 109 -5.87 -6.64 11.22
C THR A 109 -6.37 -5.55 10.28
N ARG A 110 -7.53 -5.78 9.65
CA ARG A 110 -8.17 -4.79 8.76
C ARG A 110 -8.49 -3.48 9.50
N SER A 111 -8.92 -3.54 10.77
CA SER A 111 -9.17 -2.35 11.60
C SER A 111 -7.90 -1.56 11.88
N PHE A 112 -6.81 -2.26 12.24
CA PHE A 112 -5.50 -1.63 12.45
C PHE A 112 -5.00 -0.94 11.18
N VAL A 113 -5.05 -1.62 10.03
CA VAL A 113 -4.64 -1.05 8.75
C VAL A 113 -5.50 0.16 8.39
N ARG A 114 -6.82 0.11 8.65
CA ARG A 114 -7.72 1.25 8.43
C ARG A 114 -7.35 2.45 9.28
N GLU A 115 -7.00 2.24 10.55
CA GLU A 115 -6.55 3.32 11.44
C GLU A 115 -5.27 3.98 10.91
N ILE A 116 -4.24 3.18 10.61
CA ILE A 116 -2.96 3.67 10.07
C ILE A 116 -3.18 4.43 8.75
N SER A 117 -3.98 3.87 7.84
CA SER A 117 -4.35 4.52 6.58
C SER A 117 -5.07 5.85 6.80
N SER A 118 -5.96 5.94 7.81
CA SER A 118 -6.67 7.17 8.14
C SER A 118 -5.74 8.24 8.70
N ILE A 119 -4.79 7.86 9.55
CA ILE A 119 -3.75 8.74 10.10
C ILE A 119 -2.87 9.25 8.98
N GLN A 120 -2.45 8.35 8.08
CA GLN A 120 -1.65 8.70 6.91
C GLN A 120 -2.39 9.66 5.98
N LYS A 121 -3.68 9.41 5.70
CA LYS A 121 -4.51 10.27 4.85
C LYS A 121 -4.66 11.68 5.41
N LYS A 122 -4.88 11.81 6.73
CA LYS A 122 -4.93 13.13 7.39
C LYS A 122 -3.59 13.87 7.32
N ARG A 123 -2.48 13.13 7.39
CA ARG A 123 -1.13 13.72 7.46
C ARG A 123 -0.59 14.11 6.10
N CYS A 124 -0.69 13.20 5.15
CA CYS A 124 -0.11 13.28 3.81
C CYS A 124 -1.18 12.91 2.76
N PRO A 125 -2.24 13.73 2.60
CA PRO A 125 -3.37 13.42 1.73
C PRO A 125 -2.95 13.17 0.29
N ASP A 126 -2.01 13.94 -0.26
CA ASP A 126 -1.53 13.78 -1.63
C ASP A 126 -0.79 12.45 -1.83
N VAL A 127 -0.03 12.02 -0.82
CA VAL A 127 0.64 10.71 -0.83
C VAL A 127 -0.39 9.59 -0.74
N SER A 128 -1.34 9.68 0.21
CA SER A 128 -2.40 8.68 0.37
C SER A 128 -3.27 8.57 -0.88
N LYS A 129 -3.55 9.69 -1.55
CA LYS A 129 -4.25 9.69 -2.83
C LYS A 129 -3.51 8.84 -3.87
N VAL A 130 -2.21 9.07 -4.06
CA VAL A 130 -1.41 8.34 -5.05
C VAL A 130 -1.24 6.87 -4.67
N ILE A 131 -0.85 6.57 -3.43
CA ILE A 131 -0.47 5.20 -3.05
C ILE A 131 -1.67 4.29 -2.73
N ILE A 132 -2.83 4.87 -2.37
CA ILE A 132 -4.07 4.13 -2.06
C ILE A 132 -5.15 4.47 -3.08
N GLU A 133 -5.71 5.69 -3.06
CA GLU A 133 -6.98 5.98 -3.74
C GLU A 133 -6.92 5.84 -5.27
N ASP A 134 -5.85 6.30 -5.90
CA ASP A 134 -5.68 6.20 -7.35
C ASP A 134 -5.39 4.75 -7.77
N ARG A 135 -4.71 3.98 -6.90
CA ARG A 135 -4.51 2.52 -7.09
C ARG A 135 -5.79 1.73 -6.88
N ASP A 136 -6.63 2.11 -5.93
CA ASP A 136 -7.95 1.51 -5.71
C ASP A 136 -8.82 1.67 -6.96
N LYS A 137 -8.84 2.87 -7.55
CA LYS A 137 -9.55 3.13 -8.81
C LYS A 137 -9.00 2.28 -9.96
N PHE A 138 -7.68 2.22 -10.11
CA PHE A 138 -7.04 1.43 -11.16
C PHE A 138 -7.37 -0.06 -11.02
N MET A 139 -7.21 -0.63 -9.82
CA MET A 139 -7.56 -2.02 -9.52
C MET A 139 -9.04 -2.29 -9.75
N PHE A 140 -9.91 -1.38 -9.30
CA PHE A 140 -11.36 -1.48 -9.50
C PHE A 140 -11.73 -1.51 -11.00
N THR A 141 -11.18 -0.60 -11.79
CA THR A 141 -11.41 -0.58 -13.25
C THR A 141 -10.93 -1.88 -13.91
N ASN A 142 -9.76 -2.38 -13.53
CA ASN A 142 -9.27 -3.66 -14.04
C ASN A 142 -10.18 -4.82 -13.64
N LEU A 143 -10.62 -4.87 -12.39
CA LEU A 143 -11.54 -5.91 -11.90
C LEU A 143 -12.87 -5.91 -12.67
N ARG A 144 -13.45 -4.74 -12.94
CA ARG A 144 -14.70 -4.60 -13.72
C ARG A 144 -14.56 -5.01 -15.19
N SER A 145 -13.34 -5.05 -15.73
CA SER A 145 -13.10 -5.45 -17.12
C SER A 145 -13.18 -6.96 -17.35
N PHE A 146 -13.02 -7.76 -16.29
CA PHE A 146 -13.08 -9.21 -16.39
C PHE A 146 -14.52 -9.72 -16.42
N GLN A 147 -14.73 -10.85 -17.09
CA GLN A 147 -16.02 -11.52 -17.21
C GLN A 147 -16.01 -12.87 -16.48
N GLY A 148 -17.15 -13.24 -15.90
CA GLY A 148 -17.34 -14.51 -15.20
C GLY A 148 -17.05 -14.46 -13.69
N LYS A 149 -16.73 -15.61 -13.10
CA LYS A 149 -16.42 -15.72 -11.66
C LYS A 149 -14.96 -15.37 -11.42
N ILE A 150 -14.72 -14.33 -10.62
CA ILE A 150 -13.40 -13.80 -10.32
C ILE A 150 -13.20 -13.83 -8.81
N VAL A 151 -11.99 -14.19 -8.38
CA VAL A 151 -11.54 -14.03 -7.00
C VAL A 151 -10.40 -13.02 -7.03
N ALA A 152 -10.57 -11.89 -6.34
CA ALA A 152 -9.56 -10.86 -6.22
C ALA A 152 -8.84 -11.01 -4.87
N VAL A 153 -7.50 -11.03 -4.90
CA VAL A 153 -6.66 -10.94 -3.70
C VAL A 153 -5.97 -9.58 -3.73
N VAL A 154 -6.27 -8.75 -2.73
CA VAL A 154 -5.76 -7.37 -2.62
C VAL A 154 -5.20 -7.14 -1.23
N GLY A 155 -4.24 -6.21 -1.13
CA GLY A 155 -3.72 -5.81 0.18
C GLY A 155 -4.81 -5.16 1.04
N MET A 156 -4.77 -5.39 2.36
CA MET A 156 -5.79 -4.90 3.29
C MET A 156 -6.04 -3.39 3.21
N ALA A 157 -5.01 -2.60 2.85
CA ALA A 157 -5.13 -1.15 2.70
C ALA A 157 -6.07 -0.72 1.56
N HIS A 158 -6.36 -1.61 0.61
CA HIS A 158 -7.14 -1.35 -0.60
C HIS A 158 -8.57 -1.91 -0.53
N MET A 159 -8.85 -2.83 0.40
CA MET A 159 -10.15 -3.51 0.50
C MET A 159 -11.31 -2.53 0.63
N ASP A 160 -11.19 -1.56 1.55
CA ASP A 160 -12.26 -0.58 1.82
C ASP A 160 -12.56 0.31 0.61
N GLY A 161 -11.51 0.75 -0.10
CA GLY A 161 -11.66 1.63 -1.27
C GLY A 161 -12.29 0.90 -2.44
N ILE A 162 -11.88 -0.34 -2.69
CA ILE A 162 -12.46 -1.18 -3.74
C ILE A 162 -13.92 -1.51 -3.43
N GLU A 163 -14.25 -1.92 -2.20
CA GLU A 163 -15.64 -2.19 -1.78
C GLU A 163 -16.54 -0.95 -1.92
N LEU A 164 -16.03 0.24 -1.59
CA LEU A 164 -16.76 1.49 -1.77
C LEU A 164 -17.04 1.78 -3.25
N LEU A 165 -16.02 1.67 -4.11
CA LEU A 165 -16.18 1.87 -5.55
C LEU A 165 -17.17 0.88 -6.16
N TRP A 166 -17.18 -0.36 -5.65
CA TRP A 166 -18.11 -1.40 -6.10
C TRP A 166 -19.57 -1.03 -5.81
N LYS A 167 -19.86 -0.62 -4.57
CA LYS A 167 -21.21 -0.18 -4.17
C LYS A 167 -21.71 1.00 -5.00
N LEU A 168 -20.85 2.01 -5.21
CA LEU A 168 -21.20 3.19 -6.00
C LEU A 168 -21.50 2.85 -7.46
N ALA A 169 -20.81 1.86 -8.02
CA ALA A 169 -21.06 1.40 -9.39
C ALA A 169 -22.39 0.63 -9.51
N GLU A 170 -22.72 -0.22 -8.53
CA GLU A 170 -23.99 -0.95 -8.50
C GLU A 170 -25.18 0.01 -8.38
N GLU A 171 -25.10 1.02 -7.50
CA GLU A 171 -26.13 2.06 -7.37
C GLU A 171 -26.30 2.88 -8.66
N GLY A 172 -25.19 3.18 -9.36
CA GLY A 172 -25.21 3.89 -10.64
C GLY A 172 -25.85 3.07 -11.76
N ASP A 173 -25.50 1.78 -11.87
CA ASP A 173 -26.06 0.87 -12.87
C ASP A 173 -27.58 0.66 -12.67
N ASP A 174 -28.03 0.58 -11.41
CA ASP A 174 -29.46 0.49 -11.06
C ASP A 174 -30.24 1.76 -11.42
N SER A 175 -29.60 2.93 -11.32
CA SER A 175 -30.24 4.20 -11.67
C SER A 175 -30.40 4.43 -13.18
N ASN A 176 -29.50 3.86 -13.99
CA ASN A 176 -29.56 3.95 -15.46
C ASN A 176 -30.49 2.90 -16.11
N ASN A 177 -30.85 1.84 -15.38
CA ASN A 177 -31.78 0.79 -15.81
C ASN A 177 -33.24 1.01 -15.37
N ARG A 178 -33.55 2.16 -14.75
CA ARG A 178 -34.92 2.60 -14.40
C ARG A 178 -35.36 3.73 -15.33
#